data_AF-C2KHM2-F1
#
_entry.id   AF-C2KHM2-F1
#
_cell.length_a   1.000
_cell.length_b   1.000
_cell.length_c   1.000
_cell.angle_alpha   90.00
_cell.angle_beta   90.00
_cell.angle_gamma   90.00
#
_symmetry.space_group_name_H-M   'P 1'
#
loop_
_entity.id
_entity.type
_entity.pdbx_description
1 polymer ?
#
loop_
_entity_poly.entity_id
_entity_poly.type
_entity_poly.pdbx_seq_one_letter_code
_entity_poly.pdbx_strand_id
1 'polypeptide(L)'
;MTLVGKSSYSYGGGRTDSSVAKNEFDCSSFIAWFYRKAGLPLVVQSAASTTLLAQTGTEVEWSNMQRGDVLVTPNTYTEDRLHAAIYLGNGFILHDSSPTNGVAISRLNELVNYKTSKTLTWADLLKPGTVRRETSE
;
A
#
# COMPACT_ATOMS: atom_id res chain seq x y z
N MET A 1 -8.46 -10.48 -14.23
CA MET A 1 -8.45 -9.08 -14.71
C MET A 1 -7.38 -8.32 -13.93
N THR A 2 -6.50 -7.61 -14.62
CA THR A 2 -5.42 -6.81 -14.01
C THR A 2 -5.96 -5.46 -13.55
N LEU A 3 -5.78 -5.09 -12.27
CA LEU A 3 -6.22 -3.79 -11.70
C LEU A 3 -5.27 -2.62 -11.99
N VAL A 4 -4.02 -2.92 -12.36
CA VAL A 4 -3.02 -1.89 -12.69
C VAL A 4 -3.55 -1.00 -13.81
N GLY A 5 -3.64 0.31 -13.54
CA GLY A 5 -4.17 1.32 -14.46
C GLY A 5 -5.68 1.25 -14.70
N LYS A 6 -6.44 0.53 -13.87
CA LYS A 6 -7.91 0.35 -14.01
C LYS A 6 -8.71 0.63 -12.73
N SER A 7 -8.05 0.92 -11.61
CA SER A 7 -8.68 1.43 -10.37
C SER A 7 -8.70 2.95 -10.41
N SER A 8 -9.76 3.57 -9.88
CA SER A 8 -9.74 4.98 -9.53
C SER A 8 -9.45 5.08 -8.04
N TYR A 9 -8.36 5.76 -7.66
CA TYR A 9 -8.07 6.02 -6.24
C TYR A 9 -9.28 6.73 -5.61
N SER A 10 -9.82 6.12 -4.56
CA SER A 10 -10.97 6.63 -3.80
C SER A 10 -10.63 6.59 -2.33
N TYR A 11 -10.40 7.77 -1.73
CA TYR A 11 -10.17 7.88 -0.30
C TYR A 11 -11.34 7.25 0.49
N GLY A 12 -11.06 6.32 1.40
CA GLY A 12 -12.11 5.58 2.13
C GLY A 12 -12.75 4.43 1.33
N GLY A 13 -12.42 4.28 0.04
CA GLY A 13 -12.89 3.21 -0.84
C GLY A 13 -12.47 1.82 -0.36
N GLY A 14 -13.01 0.78 -0.99
CA GLY A 14 -12.62 -0.62 -0.77
C GLY A 14 -13.10 -1.25 0.53
N ARG A 15 -13.87 -0.54 1.37
CA ARG A 15 -14.39 -1.05 2.66
C ARG A 15 -15.80 -1.64 2.59
N THR A 16 -16.47 -1.52 1.44
CA THR A 16 -17.79 -2.09 1.17
C THR A 16 -17.75 -2.96 -0.10
N ASP A 17 -18.62 -3.97 -0.18
CA ASP A 17 -18.72 -4.85 -1.36
C ASP A 17 -18.97 -4.06 -2.65
N SER A 18 -19.75 -2.98 -2.57
CA SER A 18 -20.04 -2.09 -3.70
C SER A 18 -18.77 -1.39 -4.19
N SER A 19 -17.97 -0.80 -3.29
CA SER A 19 -16.70 -0.14 -3.67
C SER A 19 -15.69 -1.14 -4.23
N VAL A 20 -15.61 -2.34 -3.65
CA VAL A 20 -14.76 -3.42 -4.15
C VAL A 20 -15.17 -3.86 -5.54
N ALA A 21 -16.47 -4.03 -5.79
CA ALA A 21 -17.00 -4.43 -7.10
C ALA A 21 -16.73 -3.38 -8.19
N LYS A 22 -16.63 -2.10 -7.81
CA LYS A 22 -16.28 -0.98 -8.71
C LYS A 22 -14.77 -0.76 -8.86
N ASN A 23 -13.94 -1.53 -8.16
CA ASN A 23 -12.49 -1.33 -8.06
C ASN A 23 -12.12 0.07 -7.56
N GLU A 24 -12.87 0.59 -6.60
CA GLU A 24 -12.60 1.85 -5.92
C GLU A 24 -11.87 1.53 -4.61
N PHE A 25 -10.58 1.82 -4.54
CA PHE A 25 -9.75 1.54 -3.36
C PHE A 25 -8.97 2.79 -2.91
N ASP A 26 -8.62 2.80 -1.63
CA ASP A 26 -7.45 3.55 -1.15
C ASP A 26 -6.25 2.61 -0.93
N CYS A 27 -5.11 3.18 -0.53
CA CYS A 27 -3.88 2.41 -0.34
C CYS A 27 -4.05 1.21 0.62
N SER A 28 -4.74 1.41 1.75
CA SER A 28 -4.88 0.40 2.80
C SER A 28 -5.90 -0.70 2.46
N SER A 29 -7.03 -0.31 1.89
CA SER A 29 -8.11 -1.22 1.48
C SER A 29 -7.72 -2.05 0.25
N PHE A 30 -6.91 -1.48 -0.65
CA PHE A 30 -6.32 -2.23 -1.76
C PHE A 30 -5.44 -3.38 -1.24
N ILE A 31 -4.56 -3.11 -0.27
CA ILE A 31 -3.69 -4.15 0.32
C ILE A 31 -4.54 -5.20 1.02
N ALA A 32 -5.50 -4.80 1.86
CA ALA A 32 -6.41 -5.74 2.52
C ALA A 32 -7.14 -6.65 1.52
N TRP A 33 -7.59 -6.08 0.40
CA TRP A 33 -8.28 -6.82 -0.66
C TRP A 33 -7.34 -7.77 -1.39
N PHE A 34 -6.12 -7.32 -1.72
CA PHE A 34 -5.11 -8.11 -2.42
C PHE A 34 -4.76 -9.38 -1.62
N TYR A 35 -4.45 -9.21 -0.34
CA TYR A 35 -4.12 -10.32 0.57
C TYR A 35 -5.30 -11.28 0.77
N ARG A 36 -6.52 -10.75 0.93
CA ARG A 36 -7.74 -11.57 1.00
C ARG A 36 -7.97 -12.38 -0.28
N LYS A 37 -7.72 -11.80 -1.46
CA LYS A 37 -7.81 -12.53 -2.74
C LYS A 37 -6.74 -13.60 -2.89
N ALA A 38 -5.60 -13.43 -2.25
CA ALA A 38 -4.55 -14.45 -2.16
C ALA A 38 -4.83 -15.55 -1.11
N GLY A 39 -5.96 -15.47 -0.38
CA GLY A 39 -6.32 -16.43 0.66
C GLY A 39 -5.66 -16.18 2.02
N LEU A 40 -4.99 -15.04 2.19
CA LEU A 40 -4.27 -14.66 3.42
C LEU A 40 -4.92 -13.39 3.98
N PRO A 41 -5.99 -13.45 4.77
CA PRO A 41 -6.71 -12.26 5.21
C PRO A 41 -5.91 -11.48 6.28
N LEU A 42 -4.95 -10.66 5.83
CA LEU A 42 -4.06 -9.88 6.70
C LEU A 42 -4.85 -9.01 7.70
N VAL A 43 -5.87 -8.28 7.21
CA VAL A 43 -6.76 -7.45 8.04
C VAL A 43 -8.22 -7.59 7.62
N VAL A 44 -9.14 -7.20 8.50
CA VAL A 44 -10.57 -7.10 8.16
C VAL A 44 -10.78 -5.99 7.14
N GLN A 45 -11.41 -6.32 6.00
CA GLN A 45 -11.54 -5.40 4.85
C GLN A 45 -12.23 -4.07 5.23
N SER A 46 -13.32 -4.13 6.00
CA SER A 46 -14.08 -2.95 6.41
C SER A 46 -13.35 -2.05 7.40
N ALA A 47 -12.33 -2.58 8.09
CA ALA A 47 -11.50 -1.85 9.06
C ALA A 47 -10.08 -1.55 8.53
N ALA A 48 -9.83 -1.80 7.24
CA ALA A 48 -8.53 -1.58 6.64
C ALA A 48 -8.07 -0.12 6.85
N SER A 49 -6.86 0.04 7.38
CA SER A 49 -6.22 1.34 7.60
C SER A 49 -4.72 1.17 7.60
N THR A 50 -3.97 2.24 7.33
CA THR A 50 -2.50 2.24 7.42
C THR A 50 -2.05 1.89 8.83
N THR A 51 -2.71 2.40 9.88
CA THR A 51 -2.42 2.05 11.28
C THR A 51 -2.55 0.56 11.55
N LEU A 52 -3.65 -0.07 11.12
CA LEU A 52 -3.86 -1.50 11.34
C LEU A 52 -2.82 -2.32 10.56
N LEU A 53 -2.53 -1.96 9.31
CA LEU A 53 -1.48 -2.61 8.53
C LEU A 53 -0.11 -2.49 9.20
N ALA A 54 0.22 -1.31 9.74
CA ALA A 54 1.47 -1.06 10.46
C ALA A 54 1.59 -1.79 11.81
N GLN A 55 0.54 -2.48 12.27
CA GLN A 55 0.54 -3.25 13.53
C GLN A 55 0.33 -4.76 13.29
N THR A 56 0.13 -5.17 12.04
CA THR A 56 -0.22 -6.55 11.70
C THR A 56 0.99 -7.31 11.16
N GLY A 57 1.12 -8.58 11.53
CA GLY A 57 2.22 -9.44 11.10
C GLY A 57 3.52 -9.21 11.90
N THR A 58 4.63 -9.68 11.35
CA THR A 58 5.96 -9.55 11.98
C THR A 58 6.73 -8.37 11.40
N GLU A 59 7.38 -7.59 12.26
CA GLU A 59 8.28 -6.51 11.82
C GLU A 59 9.52 -7.07 11.12
N VAL A 60 9.91 -6.44 10.02
CA VAL A 60 11.12 -6.75 9.28
C VAL A 60 11.95 -5.48 9.13
N GLU A 61 13.26 -5.62 9.21
CA GLU A 61 14.17 -4.53 8.87
C GLU A 61 14.04 -4.15 7.39
N TRP A 62 14.10 -2.86 7.06
CA TRP A 62 14.00 -2.38 5.67
C TRP A 62 15.01 -3.06 4.72
N SER A 63 16.22 -3.35 5.21
CA SER A 63 17.25 -4.06 4.44
C SER A 63 16.94 -5.54 4.18
N ASN A 64 16.03 -6.13 4.95
CA ASN A 64 15.64 -7.54 4.89
C ASN A 64 14.26 -7.75 4.25
N MET A 65 13.67 -6.70 3.67
CA MET A 65 12.36 -6.79 3.02
C MET A 65 12.40 -7.76 1.83
N GLN A 66 11.34 -8.54 1.70
CA GLN A 66 11.16 -9.55 0.65
C GLN A 66 9.85 -9.31 -0.09
N ARG A 67 9.75 -9.90 -1.29
CA ARG A 67 8.52 -9.82 -2.08
C ARG A 67 7.33 -10.31 -1.24
N GLY A 68 6.28 -9.50 -1.16
CA GLY A 68 5.12 -9.76 -0.33
C GLY A 68 5.19 -9.15 1.07
N ASP A 69 6.20 -8.33 1.38
CA ASP A 69 6.16 -7.50 2.59
C ASP A 69 5.34 -6.23 2.34
N VAL A 70 4.63 -5.78 3.38
CA VAL A 70 3.84 -4.54 3.38
C VAL A 70 4.69 -3.41 3.96
N LEU A 71 4.92 -2.37 3.16
CA LEU A 71 5.58 -1.14 3.55
C LEU A 71 4.52 -0.13 3.99
N VAL A 72 4.66 0.48 5.16
CA VAL A 72 3.68 1.45 5.68
C VAL A 72 4.40 2.67 6.23
N THR A 73 3.95 3.87 5.88
CA THR A 73 4.50 5.13 6.40
C THR A 73 4.28 5.29 7.92
N PRO A 74 5.01 6.17 8.61
CA PRO A 74 4.74 6.50 10.01
C PRO A 74 3.31 6.98 10.24
N ASN A 75 2.68 6.53 11.33
CA ASN A 75 1.35 6.99 11.74
C ASN A 75 1.32 8.47 12.19
N THR A 76 2.49 9.07 12.42
CA THR A 76 2.66 10.49 12.76
C THR A 76 2.60 11.40 11.54
N TYR A 77 2.58 10.84 10.33
CA TYR A 77 2.45 11.61 9.10
C TYR A 77 1.02 12.15 8.97
N THR A 78 0.91 13.30 8.30
CA THR A 78 -0.36 13.89 7.91
C THR A 78 -1.08 12.99 6.91
N GLU A 79 -2.40 13.13 6.81
CA GLU A 79 -3.25 12.25 5.98
C GLU A 79 -2.81 12.18 4.52
N ASP A 80 -2.32 13.28 3.96
CA ASP A 80 -1.80 13.38 2.60
C ASP A 80 -0.47 12.64 2.38
N ARG A 81 0.23 12.31 3.46
CA ARG A 81 1.49 11.57 3.47
C ARG A 81 1.35 10.14 3.97
N LEU A 82 0.21 9.75 4.52
CA LEU A 82 -0.05 8.37 4.92
C LEU A 82 -0.18 7.48 3.68
N HIS A 83 0.60 6.42 3.64
CA HIS A 83 0.61 5.51 2.50
C HIS A 83 1.00 4.08 2.91
N ALA A 84 0.60 3.13 2.08
CA ALA A 84 1.01 1.75 2.19
C ALA A 84 1.24 1.13 0.80
N ALA A 85 2.17 0.20 0.72
CA ALA A 85 2.53 -0.49 -0.52
C ALA A 85 2.96 -1.94 -0.26
N ILE A 86 2.85 -2.80 -1.27
CA ILE A 86 3.37 -4.17 -1.24
C ILE A 86 4.70 -4.20 -1.98
N TYR A 87 5.76 -4.66 -1.33
CA TYR A 87 7.05 -4.82 -1.97
C TYR A 87 7.02 -6.00 -2.96
N LEU A 88 7.45 -5.77 -4.20
CA LEU A 88 7.46 -6.79 -5.25
C LEU A 88 8.84 -7.43 -5.44
N GLY A 89 9.86 -6.99 -4.70
CA GLY A 89 11.26 -7.31 -4.95
C GLY A 89 11.90 -6.35 -5.94
N ASN A 90 13.23 -6.35 -6.01
CA ASN A 90 14.03 -5.56 -6.96
C ASN A 90 13.70 -4.06 -6.98
N GLY A 91 13.32 -3.49 -5.83
CA GLY A 91 12.99 -2.07 -5.72
C GLY A 91 11.62 -1.67 -6.28
N PHE A 92 10.75 -2.63 -6.62
CA PHE A 92 9.39 -2.36 -7.11
C PHE A 92 8.35 -2.45 -6.00
N ILE A 93 7.32 -1.63 -6.10
CA ILE A 93 6.16 -1.65 -5.20
C ILE A 93 4.85 -1.73 -5.98
N LEU A 94 3.85 -2.40 -5.42
CA LEU A 94 2.46 -2.39 -5.86
C LEU A 94 1.63 -1.60 -4.85
N HIS A 95 0.89 -0.60 -5.29
CA HIS A 95 0.13 0.28 -4.40
C HIS A 95 -1.02 0.95 -5.14
N ASP A 96 -1.99 1.47 -4.40
CA ASP A 96 -3.03 2.36 -4.92
C ASP A 96 -2.80 3.76 -4.36
N SER A 97 -2.58 4.77 -5.21
CA SER A 97 -2.35 6.13 -4.74
C SER A 97 -2.93 7.19 -5.68
N SER A 98 -3.34 8.32 -5.10
CA SER A 98 -3.79 9.50 -5.86
C SER A 98 -2.74 9.96 -6.90
N PRO A 99 -1.44 10.07 -6.57
CA PRO A 99 -0.42 10.46 -7.56
C PRO A 99 -0.29 9.53 -8.77
N THR A 100 -0.69 8.26 -8.63
CA THR A 100 -0.64 7.27 -9.72
C THR A 100 -2.01 7.05 -10.39
N ASN A 101 -3.03 7.82 -9.98
CA ASN A 101 -4.43 7.68 -10.41
C ASN A 101 -4.98 6.26 -10.23
N GLY A 102 -4.65 5.58 -9.13
CA GLY A 102 -5.15 4.24 -8.85
C GLY A 102 -4.05 3.23 -8.54
N VAL A 103 -4.34 1.94 -8.81
CA VAL A 103 -3.37 0.85 -8.65
C VAL A 103 -2.26 0.98 -9.69
N ALA A 104 -1.02 1.03 -9.22
CA ALA A 104 0.17 1.14 -10.05
C ALA A 104 1.33 0.29 -9.50
N ILE A 105 2.30 0.05 -10.39
CA ILE A 105 3.62 -0.46 -10.04
C ILE A 105 4.60 0.69 -10.20
N SER A 106 5.28 1.05 -9.12
CA SER A 106 6.28 2.13 -9.09
C SER A 106 7.63 1.60 -8.64
N ARG A 107 8.70 2.35 -8.91
CA ARG A 107 10.01 2.08 -8.29
C ARG A 107 10.16 2.85 -6.99
N LEU A 108 10.85 2.26 -6.02
CA LEU A 108 11.17 2.93 -4.74
C LEU A 108 11.96 4.23 -4.95
N ASN A 109 12.82 4.30 -5.97
CA ASN A 109 13.60 5.49 -6.29
C ASN A 109 12.89 6.46 -7.26
N GLU A 110 11.63 6.19 -7.61
CA GLU A 110 10.82 7.09 -8.42
C GLU A 110 10.19 8.17 -7.55
N LEU A 111 10.01 9.37 -8.12
CA LEU A 111 9.36 10.48 -7.44
C LEU A 111 7.89 10.16 -7.18
N VAL A 112 7.41 10.44 -5.97
CA VAL A 112 6.00 10.25 -5.58
C VAL A 112 5.06 11.02 -6.52
N ASN A 113 5.42 12.25 -6.86
CA ASN A 113 4.69 13.08 -7.81
C ASN A 113 5.68 14.01 -8.52
N TYR A 114 5.97 13.75 -9.79
CA TYR A 114 6.93 14.53 -10.58
C TYR A 114 6.50 15.99 -10.82
N LYS A 115 5.22 16.32 -10.62
CA LYS A 115 4.68 17.69 -10.81
C LYS A 115 4.79 18.54 -9.55
N THR A 116 4.64 17.93 -8.37
CA THR A 116 4.58 18.67 -7.09
C THR A 116 5.78 18.42 -6.18
N SER A 117 6.54 17.34 -6.40
CA SER A 117 7.74 17.03 -5.64
C SER A 117 8.92 16.77 -6.58
N LYS A 118 10.01 17.51 -6.38
CA LYS A 118 11.24 17.37 -7.19
C LYS A 118 12.27 16.42 -6.56
N THR A 119 12.05 15.96 -5.34
CA THR A 119 13.05 15.19 -4.58
C THR A 119 12.48 14.03 -3.76
N LEU A 120 11.19 14.03 -3.42
CA LEU A 120 10.62 12.97 -2.59
C LEU A 120 10.38 11.70 -3.40
N THR A 121 11.15 10.65 -3.11
CA THR A 121 10.93 9.32 -3.69
C THR A 121 9.97 8.48 -2.84
N TRP A 122 9.44 7.39 -3.40
CA TRP A 122 8.65 6.42 -2.63
C TRP A 122 9.44 5.80 -1.48
N ALA A 123 10.76 5.61 -1.65
CA ALA A 123 11.65 5.16 -0.58
C ALA A 123 11.71 6.18 0.55
N ASP A 124 11.89 7.47 0.24
CA ASP A 124 11.94 8.53 1.25
C ASP A 124 10.64 8.64 2.04
N LEU A 125 9.51 8.36 1.39
CA LEU A 125 8.19 8.37 2.01
C LEU A 125 7.99 7.15 2.94
N LEU A 126 8.35 5.95 2.48
CA LEU A 126 8.01 4.68 3.15
C LEU A 126 9.06 4.23 4.17
N LYS A 127 10.35 4.47 3.91
CA LYS A 127 11.47 3.98 4.74
C LYS A 127 11.42 4.42 6.20
N PRO A 128 10.96 5.63 6.56
CA PRO A 128 10.83 6.02 7.96
C PRO A 128 9.77 5.24 8.74
N GLY A 129 8.89 4.51 8.06
CA GLY A 129 7.81 3.74 8.67
C GLY A 129 8.20 2.28 8.96
N THR A 130 7.28 1.36 8.70
CA THR A 130 7.43 -0.07 9.06
C THR A 130 7.41 -0.96 7.83
N VAL A 131 8.11 -2.09 7.91
CA VAL A 131 7.96 -3.23 7.00
C VAL A 131 7.31 -4.36 7.78
N ARG A 132 6.20 -4.87 7.27
CA ARG A 132 5.38 -5.90 7.91
C ARG A 132 5.29 -7.12 7.01
N ARG A 133 5.67 -8.27 7.54
CA ARG A 133 5.55 -9.56 6.86
C ARG A 133 4.34 -10.31 7.39
N GLU A 134 3.51 -10.79 6.47
CA GLU A 134 2.44 -11.72 6.80
C GLU A 134 3.05 -13.01 7.36
N THR A 135 2.49 -13.49 8.46
CA THR A 135 2.85 -14.77 9.07
C THR A 135 1.65 -15.67 8.97
N SER A 136 1.73 -16.67 8.09
CA SER A 136 0.82 -17.79 8.11
C SER A 136 0.98 -18.54 9.44
N GLU A 137 -0.06 -18.54 10.28
CA GLU A 137 -0.22 -19.53 11.36
C GLU A 137 -0.49 -20.93 10.80
#